data_AF-A0A958UT17-F1
#
_entry.id   AF-A0A958UT17-F1
#
_cell.length_a   1.000
_cell.length_b   1.000
_cell.length_c   1.000
_cell.angle_alpha   90.00
_cell.angle_beta   90.00
_cell.angle_gamma   90.00
#
_symmetry.space_group_name_H-M   'P 1'
#
loop_
_entity.id
_entity.type
_entity.pdbx_description
1 polymer ?
#
loop_
_entity_poly.entity_id
_entity_poly.type
_entity_poly.pdbx_seq_one_letter_code
_entity_poly.pdbx_strand_id
1 'polypeptide(L)'
;KMEKFIEENPERFFQIGIAEANMMGIAAGLTIGGKIPFTGTFANFSTGRVYDQIRQSIAYSGKNVKICASHAGLTLGEDGATHQILEDIGLMKMLPGMTVINPCDFNQTKAATMAIAD
;
A
#
# COMPACT_ATOMS: atom_id res chain seq x y z
N LYS A 1 -7.83 -10.55 -1.74
CA LYS A 1 -9.10 -10.23 -1.04
C LYS A 1 -8.85 -10.27 0.48
N MET A 2 -9.67 -9.60 1.29
CA MET A 2 -9.37 -9.33 2.72
C MET A 2 -10.35 -10.01 3.70
N GLU A 3 -11.33 -10.76 3.22
CA GLU A 3 -12.46 -11.29 4.02
C GLU A 3 -11.97 -12.10 5.23
N LYS A 4 -11.01 -13.01 5.01
CA LYS A 4 -10.45 -13.83 6.09
C LYS A 4 -9.81 -12.98 7.20
N PHE A 5 -9.11 -11.90 6.85
CA PHE A 5 -8.51 -11.01 7.85
C PHE A 5 -9.59 -10.25 8.63
N ILE A 6 -10.66 -9.82 7.95
CA ILE A 6 -11.81 -9.14 8.56
C ILE A 6 -12.52 -10.06 9.55
N GLU A 7 -12.75 -11.32 9.17
CA GLU A 7 -13.39 -12.33 10.03
C GLU A 7 -12.55 -12.66 11.26
N GLU A 8 -11.23 -12.81 11.09
CA GLU A 8 -10.33 -13.20 12.17
C GLU A 8 -9.88 -12.01 13.06
N ASN A 9 -9.92 -10.77 12.55
CA ASN A 9 -9.41 -9.57 13.23
C ASN A 9 -10.30 -8.33 12.98
N PRO A 10 -11.61 -8.37 13.29
CA PRO A 10 -12.56 -7.31 12.92
C PRO A 10 -12.21 -5.95 13.52
N GLU A 11 -11.61 -5.91 14.70
CA GLU A 11 -11.17 -4.68 15.39
C GLU A 11 -9.86 -4.09 14.83
N ARG A 12 -9.20 -4.81 13.91
CA ARG A 12 -7.93 -4.39 13.27
C ARG A 12 -8.10 -4.03 11.79
N PHE A 13 -9.31 -4.14 11.25
CA PHE A 13 -9.63 -3.75 9.90
C PHE A 13 -10.38 -2.41 9.88
N PHE A 14 -9.90 -1.48 9.05
CA PHE A 14 -10.50 -0.15 8.90
C PHE A 14 -10.87 0.07 7.43
N GLN A 15 -12.16 0.12 7.14
CA GLN A 15 -12.66 0.52 5.82
C GLN A 15 -12.75 2.05 5.75
N ILE A 16 -12.00 2.66 4.83
CA ILE A 16 -11.86 4.12 4.71
C ILE A 16 -12.68 4.69 3.54
N GLY A 17 -13.32 3.84 2.73
CA GLY A 17 -14.05 4.24 1.53
C GLY A 17 -13.11 4.72 0.41
N ILE A 18 -13.64 5.48 -0.54
CA ILE A 18 -12.87 6.04 -1.68
C ILE A 18 -12.14 7.31 -1.22
N ALA A 19 -11.18 7.13 -0.32
CA ALA A 19 -10.42 8.21 0.31
C ALA A 19 -8.97 7.79 0.56
N GLU A 20 -8.25 7.44 -0.50
CA GLU A 20 -6.91 6.85 -0.39
C GLU A 20 -5.89 7.82 0.22
N ALA A 21 -6.02 9.11 -0.06
CA ALA A 21 -5.18 10.14 0.57
C ALA A 21 -5.37 10.16 2.10
N ASN A 22 -6.62 10.06 2.56
CA ASN A 22 -6.95 9.95 3.98
C ASN A 22 -6.45 8.63 4.57
N MET A 23 -6.58 7.52 3.84
CA MET A 23 -6.06 6.21 4.24
C MET A 23 -4.54 6.25 4.52
N MET A 24 -3.75 6.92 3.67
CA MET A 24 -2.30 7.08 3.90
C MET A 24 -2.00 7.92 5.14
N GLY A 25 -2.76 9.00 5.36
CA GLY A 25 -2.63 9.83 6.57
C GLY A 25 -2.99 9.08 7.85
N ILE A 26 -4.11 8.34 7.85
CA ILE A 26 -4.53 7.48 8.97
C ILE A 26 -3.48 6.42 9.24
N ALA A 27 -2.95 5.74 8.21
CA ALA A 27 -1.90 4.75 8.37
C ALA A 27 -0.65 5.39 9.01
N ALA A 28 -0.17 6.52 8.51
CA ALA A 28 0.93 7.25 9.15
C ALA A 28 0.63 7.57 10.64
N GLY A 29 -0.59 8.01 10.95
CA GLY A 29 -1.03 8.27 12.33
C GLY A 29 -1.04 7.03 13.23
N LEU A 30 -1.52 5.89 12.74
CA LEU A 30 -1.57 4.63 13.49
C LEU A 30 -0.17 4.16 13.95
N THR A 31 0.88 4.51 13.21
CA THR A 31 2.27 4.19 13.63
C THR A 31 2.69 4.90 14.91
N ILE A 32 2.13 6.07 15.20
CA ILE A 32 2.38 6.81 16.46
C ILE A 32 1.78 6.06 17.65
N GLY A 33 0.66 5.36 17.44
CA GLY A 33 0.05 4.46 18.43
C GLY A 33 0.68 3.08 18.52
N GLY A 34 1.88 2.88 17.94
CA GLY A 34 2.61 1.61 17.97
C GLY A 34 1.99 0.50 17.12
N LYS A 35 1.15 0.84 16.13
CA LYS A 35 0.57 -0.12 15.19
C LYS A 35 1.42 -0.23 13.93
N ILE A 36 1.31 -1.35 13.23
CA ILE A 36 1.94 -1.61 11.93
C ILE A 36 0.82 -1.71 10.88
N PRO A 37 0.44 -0.59 10.25
CA PRO A 37 -0.66 -0.55 9.30
C PRO A 37 -0.25 -1.10 7.93
N PHE A 38 -1.11 -1.97 7.40
CA PHE A 38 -1.09 -2.43 6.02
C PHE A 38 -2.21 -1.72 5.27
N THR A 39 -1.88 -0.93 4.26
CA THR A 39 -2.86 -0.29 3.37
C THR A 39 -3.03 -1.11 2.11
N GLY A 40 -4.24 -1.17 1.56
CA GLY A 40 -4.50 -1.93 0.34
C GLY A 40 -5.56 -1.29 -0.55
N THR A 41 -5.18 -1.00 -1.79
CA THR A 41 -6.04 -0.56 -2.90
C THR A 41 -5.33 -0.87 -4.22
N PHE A 42 -5.81 -0.34 -5.35
CA PHE A 42 -5.19 -0.55 -6.66
C PHE A 42 -3.92 0.30 -6.78
N ALA A 43 -2.93 -0.16 -7.53
CA ALA A 43 -1.61 0.48 -7.63
C ALA A 43 -1.69 1.95 -8.00
N ASN A 44 -2.57 2.31 -8.95
CA ASN A 44 -2.78 3.71 -9.32
C ASN A 44 -3.24 4.57 -8.12
N PHE A 45 -4.15 4.03 -7.31
CA PHE A 45 -4.72 4.74 -6.15
C PHE A 45 -3.82 4.64 -4.91
N SER A 46 -2.99 3.60 -4.81
CA SER A 46 -2.02 3.36 -3.76
C SER A 46 -0.72 4.13 -3.94
N THR A 47 -0.42 4.64 -5.14
CA THR A 47 0.86 5.30 -5.44
C THR A 47 0.65 6.65 -6.12
N GLY A 48 0.26 6.67 -7.40
CA GLY A 48 0.11 7.88 -8.20
C GLY A 48 -0.83 8.90 -7.58
N ARG A 49 -2.07 8.50 -7.24
CA ARG A 49 -3.09 9.40 -6.67
C ARG A 49 -2.68 10.03 -5.32
N VAL A 50 -1.89 9.32 -4.53
CA VAL A 50 -1.58 9.66 -3.13
C VAL A 50 -0.09 9.94 -2.91
N TYR A 51 0.64 10.24 -3.98
CA TYR A 51 2.09 10.34 -3.96
C TYR A 51 2.60 11.36 -2.94
N ASP A 52 1.93 12.51 -2.81
CA ASP A 52 2.31 13.54 -1.83
C ASP A 52 2.11 13.06 -0.38
N GLN A 53 1.01 12.37 -0.07
CA GLN A 53 0.76 11.81 1.27
C GLN A 53 1.81 10.76 1.63
N ILE A 54 2.20 9.91 0.68
CA ILE A 54 3.28 8.94 0.90
C ILE A 54 4.59 9.68 1.14
N ARG A 55 4.93 10.64 0.27
CA ARG A 55 6.18 11.39 0.35
C ARG A 55 6.35 12.10 1.69
N GLN A 56 5.34 12.86 2.10
CA GLN A 56 5.42 13.73 3.28
C GLN A 56 5.15 12.97 4.58
N SER A 57 4.02 12.26 4.63
CA SER A 57 3.51 11.68 5.89
C SER A 57 4.09 10.31 6.19
N ILE A 58 4.63 9.60 5.20
CA ILE A 58 5.20 8.26 5.38
C ILE A 58 6.72 8.28 5.22
N ALA A 59 7.23 8.58 4.02
CA ALA A 59 8.65 8.45 3.69
C ALA A 59 9.51 9.47 4.45
N TYR A 60 9.24 10.78 4.30
CA TYR A 60 10.00 11.82 5.01
C TYR A 60 9.85 11.73 6.53
N SER A 61 8.69 11.28 7.00
CA SER A 61 8.39 11.16 8.43
C SER A 61 8.89 9.85 9.04
N GLY A 62 9.53 8.97 8.25
CA GLY A 62 10.08 7.69 8.69
C GLY A 62 9.04 6.76 9.32
N LYS A 63 7.80 6.75 8.83
CA LYS A 63 6.70 5.96 9.43
C LYS A 63 6.72 4.52 8.93
N ASN A 64 6.48 3.58 9.84
CA ASN A 64 6.41 2.15 9.54
C ASN A 64 5.07 1.74 8.91
N VAL A 65 4.80 2.19 7.68
CA VAL A 65 3.58 1.85 6.92
C VAL A 65 3.91 0.87 5.81
N LYS A 66 3.08 -0.17 5.66
CA LYS A 66 3.22 -1.17 4.60
C LYS A 66 2.16 -0.89 3.53
N ILE A 67 2.58 -0.50 2.33
CA ILE A 67 1.70 -0.16 1.22
C ILE A 67 1.59 -1.37 0.29
N CYS A 68 0.46 -2.09 0.34
CA CYS A 68 0.22 -3.29 -0.43
C CYS A 68 -0.72 -2.99 -1.61
N ALA A 69 -0.13 -2.56 -2.72
CA ALA A 69 -0.84 -2.26 -3.96
C ALA A 69 -1.21 -3.54 -4.75
N SER A 70 -2.41 -3.57 -5.31
CA SER A 70 -2.89 -4.62 -6.22
C SER A 70 -3.10 -4.09 -7.64
N HIS A 71 -3.31 -4.95 -8.64
CA HIS A 71 -3.66 -4.52 -10.01
C HIS A 71 -2.64 -3.54 -10.63
N ALA A 72 -1.35 -3.79 -10.42
CA ALA A 72 -0.27 -3.02 -11.05
C ALA A 72 -0.07 -3.44 -12.52
N GLY A 73 0.50 -2.54 -13.32
CA GLY A 73 0.88 -2.82 -14.70
C GLY A 73 -0.31 -3.05 -15.65
N LEU A 74 -0.05 -3.79 -16.72
CA LEU A 74 -0.98 -3.95 -17.86
C LEU A 74 -2.01 -5.06 -17.67
N THR A 75 -1.76 -6.02 -16.77
CA THR A 75 -2.55 -7.26 -16.66
C THR A 75 -3.99 -7.04 -16.17
N LEU A 76 -4.33 -5.82 -15.75
CA LEU A 76 -5.71 -5.44 -15.45
C LEU A 76 -6.61 -5.43 -16.70
N GLY A 77 -6.04 -5.20 -17.89
CA GLY A 77 -6.77 -5.33 -19.15
C GLY A 77 -7.82 -4.24 -19.38
N GLU A 78 -9.09 -4.61 -19.26
CA GLU A 78 -10.26 -3.87 -19.79
C GLU A 78 -10.50 -2.49 -19.13
N ASP A 79 -10.05 -2.30 -17.89
CA ASP A 79 -10.16 -1.03 -17.15
C ASP A 79 -9.33 0.12 -17.76
N GLY A 80 -8.42 -0.21 -18.68
CA GLY A 80 -7.73 0.74 -19.53
C GLY A 80 -6.70 1.64 -18.83
N ALA A 81 -6.24 2.64 -19.57
CA ALA A 81 -5.09 3.48 -19.20
C ALA A 81 -5.27 4.26 -17.89
N THR A 82 -6.50 4.50 -17.44
CA THR A 82 -6.78 5.22 -16.19
C THR A 82 -6.51 4.39 -14.94
N HIS A 83 -6.44 3.07 -15.07
CA HIS A 83 -6.15 2.14 -13.98
C HIS A 83 -4.76 1.48 -14.10
N GLN A 84 -4.21 1.44 -15.31
CA GLN A 84 -2.88 0.89 -15.60
C GLN A 84 -1.78 1.90 -15.28
N ILE A 85 -1.33 1.92 -14.03
CA ILE A 85 -0.14 2.68 -13.64
C ILE A 85 1.12 1.90 -14.06
N LEU A 86 2.03 2.58 -14.76
CA LEU A 86 3.29 2.00 -15.26
C LEU A 86 4.52 2.61 -14.59
N GLU A 87 4.31 3.71 -13.87
CA GLU A 87 5.32 4.51 -13.19
C GLU A 87 5.40 4.25 -11.68
N ASP A 88 4.54 3.39 -11.12
CA ASP A 88 4.41 3.15 -9.67
C ASP A 88 5.72 2.71 -9.01
N ILE A 89 6.45 1.76 -9.60
CA ILE A 89 7.78 1.33 -9.11
C ILE A 89 8.75 2.51 -9.12
N GLY A 90 8.75 3.32 -10.18
CA GLY A 90 9.63 4.47 -10.32
C GLY A 90 9.33 5.55 -9.28
N LEU A 91 8.05 5.90 -9.13
CA LEU A 91 7.57 6.84 -8.13
C LEU A 91 7.99 6.41 -6.72
N MET A 92 7.71 5.17 -6.33
CA MET A 92 8.02 4.70 -4.99
C MET A 92 9.53 4.58 -4.74
N LYS A 93 10.31 4.14 -5.74
CA LYS A 93 11.76 3.98 -5.61
C LYS A 93 12.51 5.30 -5.50
N MET A 94 11.95 6.40 -6.02
CA MET A 94 12.54 7.73 -5.89
C MET A 94 12.39 8.34 -4.48
N LEU A 95 11.53 7.78 -3.62
CA LEU A 95 11.34 8.27 -2.26
C LEU A 95 12.48 7.77 -1.34
N PRO A 96 13.19 8.65 -0.62
CA PRO A 96 14.23 8.24 0.32
C PRO A 96 13.71 7.27 1.38
N GLY A 97 14.46 6.19 1.64
CA GLY A 97 14.11 5.18 2.65
C GLY A 97 12.98 4.22 2.26
N MET A 98 12.36 4.39 1.09
CA MET A 98 11.31 3.49 0.62
C MET A 98 11.90 2.18 0.09
N THR A 99 11.36 1.06 0.56
CA THR A 99 11.67 -0.26 0.01
C THR A 99 10.55 -0.70 -0.92
N VAL A 100 10.90 -1.05 -2.16
CA VAL A 100 9.93 -1.54 -3.16
C VAL A 100 10.14 -3.05 -3.36
N ILE A 101 9.10 -3.83 -3.15
CA ILE A 101 9.10 -5.29 -3.31
C ILE A 101 8.09 -5.67 -4.39
N ASN A 102 8.54 -6.39 -5.42
CA ASN A 102 7.70 -6.88 -6.51
C ASN A 102 7.76 -8.42 -6.56
N PRO A 103 6.87 -9.13 -5.82
CA PRO A 103 6.87 -10.59 -5.80
C PRO A 103 6.38 -11.19 -7.12
N CYS A 104 6.96 -12.30 -7.56
CA CYS A 104 6.62 -12.98 -8.81
C CYS A 104 5.54 -14.07 -8.67
N ASP A 105 5.34 -14.60 -7.46
CA ASP A 105 4.39 -15.67 -7.19
C ASP A 105 3.79 -15.59 -5.77
N PHE A 106 2.92 -16.56 -5.47
CA PHE A 106 2.30 -16.68 -4.15
C PHE A 106 3.32 -16.86 -3.02
N ASN A 107 4.34 -17.70 -3.23
CA ASN A 107 5.30 -18.04 -2.17
C ASN A 107 6.17 -16.83 -1.80
N GLN A 108 6.64 -16.09 -2.81
CA GLN A 108 7.39 -14.86 -2.63
C GLN A 108 6.52 -13.76 -2.02
N THR A 109 5.25 -13.67 -2.40
CA THR A 109 4.30 -12.74 -1.78
C THR A 109 4.13 -13.06 -0.29
N LYS A 110 3.93 -14.34 0.06
CA LYS A 110 3.83 -14.78 1.46
C LYS A 110 5.09 -14.45 2.25
N ALA A 111 6.26 -14.77 1.70
CA ALA A 111 7.55 -14.50 2.35
C ALA A 111 7.79 -13.00 2.53
N ALA A 112 7.50 -12.18 1.52
CA ALA A 112 7.60 -10.73 1.59
C ALA A 112 6.67 -10.15 2.65
N THR A 113 5.39 -10.57 2.67
CA THR A 113 4.42 -10.12 3.67
C THR A 113 4.87 -10.43 5.09
N MET A 114 5.45 -11.62 5.33
CA MET A 114 6.00 -11.98 6.64
C MET A 114 7.23 -11.14 6.99
N ALA A 115 8.14 -10.92 6.04
CA ALA A 115 9.37 -10.16 6.27
C ALA A 115 9.12 -8.67 6.59
N ILE A 116 8.01 -8.11 6.09
CA ILE A 116 7.63 -6.71 6.34
C ILE A 116 6.63 -6.57 7.49
N ALA A 117 6.29 -7.63 8.23
CA ALA A 117 5.28 -7.59 9.29
C ALA A 117 5.74 -6.90 10.59
N ASP A 118 7.03 -6.57 10.70
CA ASP A 118 7.66 -5.91 11.85
C ASP A 118 7.94 -4.42 11.63
#